data_AF-A0A2N2KQC0-F1
#
_entry.id   AF-A0A2N2KQC0-F1
#
_cell.length_a   1.000
_cell.length_b   1.000
_cell.length_c   1.000
_cell.angle_alpha   90.00
_cell.angle_beta   90.00
_cell.angle_gamma   90.00
#
_symmetry.space_group_name_H-M   'P 1'
#
loop_
_entity.id
_entity.type
_entity.pdbx_description
1 polymer ?
#
loop_
_entity_poly.entity_id
_entity_poly.type
_entity_poly.pdbx_seq_one_letter_code
_entity_poly.pdbx_strand_id
1 'polypeptide(L)'
;MIRSLKKFYDRRSQTEKKREKAMAREEKIEEIRQRARKNFSLGYNCAECVTQAVFALVDTGLPPAVQKCATGFGGGIGLFGDTCGALNGAVMAVSAVHGRALLPEGNDPKEVVKKSRQQLYGKPGVYRIFNQIPTAFRKNSIIRNAGSCPENGSPNGSAATTPFSAAKSLRMLRA
;
A
#
# COMPACT_ATOMS: atom_id res chain seq x y z
N MET A 1 16.79 -15.09 41.91
CA MET A 1 15.89 -16.02 41.21
C MET A 1 14.60 -15.34 40.70
N ILE A 2 13.85 -14.65 41.55
CA ILE A 2 12.52 -14.04 41.23
C ILE A 2 12.56 -12.99 40.09
N ARG A 3 13.58 -12.12 40.05
CA ARG A 3 13.76 -11.14 38.94
C ARG A 3 13.93 -11.80 37.56
N SER A 4 14.46 -13.02 37.50
CA SER A 4 14.65 -13.76 36.25
C SER A 4 13.34 -14.35 35.74
N LEU A 5 12.53 -14.90 36.66
CA LEU A 5 11.18 -15.41 36.37
C LEU A 5 10.23 -14.32 35.88
N LYS A 6 10.25 -13.12 36.48
CA LYS A 6 9.42 -11.98 36.03
C LYS A 6 9.78 -11.55 34.60
N LYS A 7 11.08 -11.40 34.29
CA LYS A 7 11.57 -11.08 32.95
C LYS A 7 11.20 -12.15 31.91
N PHE A 8 11.20 -13.42 32.30
CA PHE A 8 10.80 -14.53 31.44
C PHE A 8 9.30 -14.48 31.12
N TYR A 9 8.46 -14.28 32.13
CA TYR A 9 7.01 -14.15 31.96
C TYR A 9 6.63 -12.93 31.12
N ASP A 10 7.22 -11.76 31.39
CA ASP A 10 6.99 -10.54 30.61
C ASP A 10 7.37 -10.76 29.15
N ARG A 11 8.51 -11.39 28.87
CA ARG A 11 8.95 -11.70 27.49
C ARG A 11 7.99 -12.65 26.78
N ARG A 12 7.46 -13.66 27.49
CA ARG A 12 6.48 -14.60 26.95
C ARG A 12 5.15 -13.90 26.62
N SER A 13 4.64 -13.07 27.53
CA SER A 13 3.43 -12.27 27.32
C SER A 13 3.58 -11.28 26.15
N GLN A 14 4.74 -10.61 26.03
CA GLN A 14 5.02 -9.73 24.89
C GLN A 14 5.09 -10.52 23.57
N THR A 15 5.59 -11.75 23.60
CA THR A 15 5.64 -12.63 22.43
C THR A 15 4.25 -13.08 22.01
N GLU A 16 3.39 -13.45 22.96
CA GLU A 16 1.99 -13.82 22.70
C GLU A 16 1.19 -12.65 22.10
N LYS A 17 1.27 -11.46 22.71
CA LYS A 17 0.64 -10.24 22.18
C LYS A 17 1.14 -9.87 20.78
N LYS A 18 2.43 -10.06 20.51
CA LYS A 18 3.02 -9.84 19.18
C LYS A 18 2.48 -10.82 18.14
N ARG A 19 2.30 -12.10 18.52
CA ARG A 19 1.73 -13.14 17.64
C ARG A 19 0.26 -12.87 17.36
N GLU A 20 -0.53 -12.54 18.37
CA GLU A 20 -1.94 -12.16 18.21
C GLU A 20 -2.11 -10.98 17.25
N LYS A 21 -1.34 -9.91 17.44
CA LYS A 21 -1.32 -8.76 16.51
C LYS A 21 -0.88 -9.14 15.09
N ALA A 22 0.06 -10.07 14.95
CA ALA A 22 0.49 -10.57 13.64
C ALA A 22 -0.62 -11.38 12.95
N MET A 23 -1.33 -12.23 13.69
CA MET A 23 -2.46 -13.02 13.17
C MET A 23 -3.61 -12.11 12.73
N ALA A 24 -4.04 -11.18 13.59
CA ALA A 24 -5.10 -10.22 13.24
C ALA A 24 -4.75 -9.38 12.00
N ARG A 25 -3.47 -9.05 11.84
CA ARG A 25 -2.98 -8.36 10.66
C ARG A 25 -3.01 -9.25 9.41
N GLU A 26 -2.62 -10.50 9.53
CA GLU A 26 -2.64 -11.45 8.40
C GLU A 26 -4.08 -11.74 7.94
N GLU A 27 -5.01 -11.90 8.87
CA GLU A 27 -6.45 -12.00 8.60
C GLU A 27 -6.96 -10.78 7.83
N LYS A 28 -6.67 -9.57 8.33
CA LYS A 28 -7.07 -8.33 7.66
C LYS A 28 -6.44 -8.18 6.27
N ILE A 29 -5.19 -8.59 6.10
CA ILE A 29 -4.54 -8.60 4.79
C ILE A 29 -5.28 -9.55 3.85
N GLU A 30 -5.68 -10.73 4.33
CA GLU A 30 -6.42 -11.70 3.51
C GLU A 30 -7.81 -11.20 3.12
N GLU A 31 -8.52 -10.55 4.03
CA GLU A 31 -9.79 -9.89 3.75
C GLU A 31 -9.64 -8.82 2.64
N ILE A 32 -8.61 -7.99 2.72
CA ILE A 32 -8.29 -7.01 1.66
C ILE A 32 -8.01 -7.73 0.33
N ARG A 33 -7.29 -8.87 0.34
CA ARG A 33 -7.02 -9.65 -0.89
C ARG A 33 -8.32 -10.14 -1.52
N GLN A 34 -9.19 -10.74 -0.71
CA GLN A 34 -10.46 -11.29 -1.17
C GLN A 34 -11.35 -10.20 -1.73
N ARG A 35 -11.42 -9.05 -1.06
CA ARG A 35 -12.17 -7.90 -1.53
C ARG A 35 -11.63 -7.36 -2.85
N ALA A 36 -10.31 -7.20 -2.98
CA ALA A 36 -9.70 -6.75 -4.23
C ALA A 36 -9.99 -7.71 -5.40
N ARG A 37 -9.99 -9.04 -5.15
CA ARG A 37 -10.40 -10.06 -6.13
C ARG A 37 -11.88 -9.90 -6.53
N LYS A 38 -12.76 -9.73 -5.54
CA LYS A 38 -14.19 -9.52 -5.80
C LYS A 38 -14.44 -8.24 -6.60
N ASN A 39 -13.75 -7.15 -6.28
CA ASN A 39 -13.85 -5.88 -7.01
C ASN A 39 -13.51 -6.05 -8.49
N PHE A 40 -12.50 -6.86 -8.81
CA PHE A 40 -12.14 -7.11 -10.21
C PHE A 40 -13.28 -7.78 -10.99
N SER A 41 -13.96 -8.75 -10.36
CA SER A 41 -15.16 -9.37 -10.93
C SER A 41 -16.35 -8.42 -11.08
N LEU A 42 -16.36 -7.29 -10.36
CA LEU A 42 -17.39 -6.25 -10.47
C LEU A 42 -17.08 -5.19 -11.54
N GLY A 43 -15.94 -5.32 -12.24
CA GLY A 43 -15.56 -4.41 -13.33
C GLY A 43 -14.71 -3.21 -12.89
N TYR A 44 -14.26 -3.15 -11.64
CA TYR A 44 -13.26 -2.15 -11.24
C TYR A 44 -11.92 -2.43 -11.91
N ASN A 45 -11.19 -1.37 -12.26
CA ASN A 45 -9.85 -1.53 -12.81
C ASN A 45 -8.84 -1.95 -11.72
N CYS A 46 -7.62 -2.32 -12.14
CA CYS A 46 -6.60 -2.84 -11.22
C CYS A 46 -6.20 -1.87 -10.08
N ALA A 47 -6.17 -0.55 -10.33
CA ALA A 47 -5.88 0.45 -9.32
C ALA A 47 -7.06 0.62 -8.35
N GLU A 48 -8.27 0.77 -8.90
CA GLU A 48 -9.52 0.90 -8.13
C GLU A 48 -9.75 -0.31 -7.22
N CYS A 49 -9.51 -1.52 -7.72
CA CYS A 49 -9.67 -2.75 -6.95
C CYS A 49 -8.90 -2.71 -5.63
N VAL A 50 -7.63 -2.30 -5.69
CA VAL A 50 -6.74 -2.25 -4.52
C VAL A 50 -7.10 -1.07 -3.61
N THR A 51 -7.29 0.13 -4.18
CA THR A 51 -7.61 1.32 -3.39
C THR A 51 -8.95 1.16 -2.66
N GLN A 52 -9.98 0.71 -3.36
CA GLN A 52 -11.31 0.47 -2.78
C GLN A 52 -11.25 -0.59 -1.68
N ALA A 53 -10.51 -1.69 -1.91
CA ALA A 53 -10.42 -2.77 -0.94
C ALA A 53 -9.79 -2.31 0.39
N VAL A 54 -8.80 -1.42 0.32
CA VAL A 54 -8.19 -0.83 1.52
C VAL A 54 -9.12 0.18 2.18
N PHE A 55 -9.68 1.11 1.41
CA PHE A 55 -10.58 2.15 1.96
C PHE A 55 -11.84 1.59 2.60
N ALA A 56 -12.29 0.40 2.18
CA ALA A 56 -13.43 -0.26 2.79
C ALA A 56 -13.13 -0.91 4.16
N LEU A 57 -11.86 -1.21 4.45
CA LEU A 57 -11.45 -1.97 5.65
C LEU A 57 -10.56 -1.18 6.59
N VAL A 58 -9.99 -0.07 6.12
CA VAL A 58 -9.14 0.83 6.87
C VAL A 58 -9.83 2.19 6.94
N ASP A 59 -10.06 2.66 8.16
CA ASP A 59 -10.53 4.02 8.37
C ASP A 59 -9.41 5.00 8.00
N THR A 60 -9.63 5.73 6.90
CA THR A 60 -8.72 6.75 6.38
C THR A 60 -9.25 8.17 6.63
N GLY A 61 -10.48 8.32 7.11
CA GLY A 61 -11.15 9.62 7.19
C GLY A 61 -11.43 10.28 5.82
N LEU A 62 -11.21 9.58 4.70
CA LEU A 62 -11.42 10.11 3.36
C LEU A 62 -12.82 9.77 2.82
N PRO A 63 -13.45 10.68 2.04
CA PRO A 63 -14.73 10.39 1.44
C PRO A 63 -14.60 9.34 0.31
N PRO A 64 -15.65 8.55 0.03
CA PRO A 64 -15.63 7.55 -1.04
C PRO A 64 -15.26 8.10 -2.42
N ALA A 65 -15.55 9.38 -2.67
CA ALA A 65 -15.24 10.07 -3.93
C ALA A 65 -13.74 10.09 -4.26
N VAL A 66 -12.84 9.95 -3.28
CA VAL A 66 -11.38 9.89 -3.50
C VAL A 66 -11.00 8.69 -4.38
N GLN A 67 -11.80 7.63 -4.41
CA GLN A 67 -11.54 6.48 -5.30
C GLN A 67 -11.48 6.89 -6.78
N LYS A 68 -12.18 7.96 -7.20
CA LYS A 68 -12.13 8.47 -8.59
C LYS A 68 -10.71 8.84 -9.03
N CYS A 69 -9.85 9.25 -8.09
CA CYS A 69 -8.45 9.55 -8.38
C CYS A 69 -7.64 8.30 -8.73
N ALA A 70 -8.11 7.09 -8.41
CA ALA A 70 -7.46 5.84 -8.77
C ALA A 70 -7.69 5.45 -10.24
N THR A 71 -8.78 5.92 -10.86
CA THR A 71 -9.23 5.49 -12.19
C THR A 71 -8.15 5.69 -13.27
N GLY A 72 -7.46 6.83 -13.25
CA GLY A 72 -6.41 7.16 -14.23
C GLY A 72 -5.21 6.21 -14.23
N PHE A 73 -4.98 5.46 -13.15
CA PHE A 73 -3.89 4.48 -13.07
C PHE A 73 -4.28 3.09 -13.60
N GLY A 74 -5.53 2.91 -14.05
CA GLY A 74 -5.96 1.68 -14.73
C GLY A 74 -5.16 1.44 -16.01
N GLY A 75 -4.82 0.18 -16.29
CA GLY A 75 -3.95 -0.16 -17.44
C GLY A 75 -2.54 0.45 -17.32
N GLY A 76 -2.14 0.80 -16.09
CA GLY A 76 -0.88 1.42 -15.75
C GLY A 76 -0.97 2.92 -15.61
N ILE A 77 -1.26 3.60 -16.71
CA ILE A 77 -1.70 4.99 -16.73
C ILE A 77 -2.56 5.10 -18.00
N GLY A 78 -3.87 4.92 -17.87
CA GLY A 78 -4.81 5.01 -19.00
C GLY A 78 -4.45 4.16 -20.22
N LEU A 79 -4.09 2.89 -20.04
CA LEU A 79 -3.67 1.95 -21.09
C LEU A 79 -2.28 2.19 -21.72
N PHE A 80 -1.46 3.08 -21.15
CA PHE A 80 -0.09 3.29 -21.62
C PHE A 80 0.85 2.09 -21.36
N GLY A 81 0.61 1.28 -20.32
CA GLY A 81 1.33 0.02 -20.08
C GLY A 81 2.65 0.09 -19.30
N ASP A 82 3.16 1.28 -18.94
CA ASP A 82 4.49 1.44 -18.32
C ASP A 82 4.53 1.13 -16.81
N THR A 83 3.48 1.51 -16.07
CA THR A 83 3.44 1.32 -14.61
C THR A 83 2.38 0.31 -14.18
N CYS A 84 2.49 -0.27 -12.98
CA CYS A 84 1.47 -1.19 -12.48
C CYS A 84 0.36 -0.41 -11.75
N GLY A 85 -0.85 -0.40 -12.31
CA GLY A 85 -1.99 0.29 -11.69
C GLY A 85 -2.32 -0.20 -10.28
N ALA A 86 -2.27 -1.51 -10.03
CA ALA A 86 -2.50 -2.08 -8.71
C ALA A 86 -1.44 -1.64 -7.68
N LEU A 87 -0.19 -1.45 -8.10
CA LEU A 87 0.88 -0.93 -7.26
C LEU A 87 0.64 0.54 -6.92
N ASN A 88 0.27 1.35 -7.91
CA ASN A 88 -0.07 2.77 -7.71
C ASN A 88 -1.29 2.91 -6.79
N GLY A 89 -2.31 2.06 -6.95
CA GLY A 89 -3.47 2.00 -6.06
C GLY A 89 -3.11 1.67 -4.61
N ALA A 90 -2.14 0.77 -4.40
CA ALA A 90 -1.60 0.48 -3.06
C ALA A 90 -0.85 1.68 -2.46
N VAL A 91 -0.01 2.36 -3.24
CA VAL A 91 0.69 3.58 -2.81
C VAL A 91 -0.31 4.67 -2.44
N MET A 92 -1.35 4.86 -3.24
CA MET A 92 -2.43 5.81 -2.98
C MET A 92 -3.16 5.48 -1.67
N ALA A 93 -3.48 4.20 -1.45
CA ALA A 93 -4.15 3.77 -0.22
C ALA A 93 -3.30 4.02 1.04
N VAL A 94 -1.98 3.78 0.98
CA VAL A 94 -1.06 4.10 2.09
C VAL A 94 -0.92 5.62 2.25
N SER A 95 -0.98 6.37 1.15
CA SER A 95 -0.89 7.84 1.17
C SER A 95 -2.06 8.49 1.88
N ALA A 96 -3.23 7.83 1.91
CA ALA A 96 -4.38 8.30 2.67
C ALA A 96 -4.12 8.40 4.19
N VAL A 97 -3.21 7.58 4.73
CA VAL A 97 -2.90 7.53 6.17
C VAL A 97 -1.57 8.24 6.50
N HIS A 98 -0.57 8.10 5.63
CA HIS A 98 0.80 8.55 5.90
C HIS A 98 1.25 9.72 5.00
N GLY A 99 0.38 10.20 4.12
CA GLY A 99 0.64 11.36 3.28
C GLY A 99 0.73 12.65 4.09
N ARG A 100 1.43 13.64 3.54
CA ARG A 100 1.43 15.00 4.09
C ARG A 100 0.10 15.68 3.78
N ALA A 101 -0.46 16.40 4.75
CA ALA A 101 -1.68 17.18 4.56
C ALA A 101 -1.39 18.61 4.08
N LEU A 102 -0.34 19.24 4.63
CA LEU A 102 0.00 20.65 4.41
C LEU A 102 1.50 20.82 4.16
N LEU A 103 1.85 21.97 3.57
CA LEU A 103 3.25 22.40 3.47
C LEU A 103 3.75 22.91 4.84
N PRO A 104 5.07 22.85 5.10
CA PRO A 104 5.66 23.48 6.28
C PRO A 104 5.44 24.99 6.26
N GLU A 105 5.18 25.57 7.42
CA GLU A 105 5.04 27.02 7.59
C GLU A 105 6.40 27.74 7.48
N GLY A 106 6.37 28.94 6.90
CA GLY A 106 7.51 29.85 6.84
C GLY A 106 7.24 31.07 5.96
N ASN A 107 7.88 32.19 6.31
CA ASN A 107 7.76 33.46 5.57
C ASN A 107 8.71 33.54 4.36
N ASP A 108 9.81 32.78 4.38
CA ASP A 108 10.77 32.70 3.28
C ASP A 108 10.55 31.40 2.47
N PRO A 109 10.31 31.48 1.15
CA PRO A 109 10.22 30.32 0.27
C PRO A 109 11.39 29.35 0.38
N LYS A 110 12.63 29.82 0.58
CA LYS A 110 13.82 28.95 0.65
C LYS A 110 13.78 28.05 1.89
N GLU A 111 13.36 28.60 3.02
CA GLU A 111 13.21 27.85 4.27
C GLU A 111 12.06 26.84 4.19
N VAL A 112 10.93 27.20 3.58
CA VAL A 112 9.80 26.27 3.35
C VAL A 112 10.21 25.08 2.48
N VAL A 113 10.98 25.32 1.42
CA VAL A 113 11.50 24.25 0.56
C VAL A 113 12.47 23.36 1.33
N LYS A 114 13.36 23.93 2.15
CA LYS A 114 14.31 23.17 2.98
C LYS A 114 13.59 22.29 4.00
N LYS A 115 12.60 22.82 4.70
CA LYS A 115 11.74 22.05 5.63
C LYS A 115 10.97 20.95 4.91
N SER A 116 10.42 21.24 3.72
CA SER A 116 9.71 20.25 2.90
C SER A 116 10.64 19.12 2.47
N ARG A 117 11.85 19.45 2.04
CA ARG A 117 12.89 18.47 1.70
C ARG A 117 13.23 17.61 2.91
N GLN A 118 13.33 18.19 4.10
CA GLN A 118 13.59 17.43 5.32
C GLN A 118 12.43 16.49 5.67
N GLN A 119 11.17 16.90 5.54
CA GLN A 119 10.01 16.03 5.78
C GLN A 119 9.97 14.84 4.79
N LEU A 120 10.29 15.07 3.52
CA LEU A 120 10.25 14.01 2.49
C LEU A 120 11.49 13.10 2.55
N TYR A 121 12.69 13.70 2.59
CA TYR A 121 13.99 13.03 2.44
C TYR A 121 14.74 12.80 3.76
N GLY A 122 14.27 13.29 4.90
CA GLY A 122 14.92 13.15 6.21
C GLY A 122 15.01 11.70 6.72
N LYS A 123 15.53 11.51 7.93
CA LYS A 123 15.62 10.19 8.59
C LYS A 123 14.89 10.27 9.96
N PRO A 124 13.63 9.80 10.08
CA PRO A 124 12.77 9.17 9.07
C PRO A 124 11.98 10.19 8.24
N GLY A 125 12.08 10.10 6.91
CA GLY A 125 11.31 10.93 5.96
C GLY A 125 10.20 10.13 5.29
N VAL A 126 9.12 10.81 4.90
CA VAL A 126 7.86 10.21 4.43
C VAL A 126 8.07 9.27 3.22
N TYR A 127 8.99 9.60 2.31
CA TYR A 127 9.26 8.75 1.13
C TYR A 127 9.73 7.34 1.49
N ARG A 128 10.33 7.13 2.67
CA ARG A 128 10.75 5.80 3.11
C ARG A 128 9.57 4.90 3.46
N ILE A 129 8.39 5.44 3.76
CA ILE A 129 7.20 4.62 3.96
C ILE A 129 6.75 4.06 2.61
N PHE A 130 6.67 4.91 1.59
CA PHE A 130 6.20 4.52 0.27
C PHE A 130 7.19 3.65 -0.50
N ASN A 131 8.50 3.91 -0.40
CA ASN A 131 9.54 3.12 -1.08
C ASN A 131 9.53 1.63 -0.70
N GLN A 132 8.97 1.31 0.46
CA GLN A 132 8.91 -0.05 0.94
C GLN A 132 7.96 -0.90 0.06
N ILE A 133 6.90 -0.30 -0.50
CA ILE A 133 5.90 -0.97 -1.34
C ILE A 133 6.53 -1.53 -2.63
N PRO A 134 7.17 -0.74 -3.52
CA PRO A 134 7.83 -1.25 -4.71
C PRO A 134 9.03 -2.13 -4.36
N THR A 135 9.74 -1.84 -3.26
CA THR A 135 10.86 -2.68 -2.81
C THR A 135 10.38 -4.09 -2.42
N ALA A 136 9.28 -4.20 -1.70
CA ALA A 136 8.66 -5.48 -1.35
C ALA A 136 8.17 -6.21 -2.59
N PHE A 137 7.55 -5.49 -3.52
CA PHE A 137 7.10 -6.03 -4.79
C PHE A 137 8.27 -6.63 -5.60
N ARG A 138 9.38 -5.90 -5.74
CA ARG A 138 10.59 -6.37 -6.47
C ARG A 138 11.26 -7.57 -5.80
N LYS A 139 11.34 -7.59 -4.46
CA LYS A 139 11.98 -8.69 -3.71
C LYS A 139 11.20 -10.00 -3.78
N ASN A 140 9.91 -9.93 -4.04
CA ASN A 140 9.06 -11.10 -4.06
C ASN A 140 9.09 -11.73 -5.46
N SER A 141 9.98 -12.71 -5.66
CA SER A 141 10.24 -13.38 -6.96
C SER A 141 9.01 -13.96 -7.65
N ILE A 142 7.99 -14.36 -6.90
CA ILE A 142 6.68 -14.85 -7.42
C ILE A 142 5.94 -13.77 -8.21
N ILE A 143 6.16 -12.49 -7.87
CA ILE A 143 5.48 -11.35 -8.50
C ILE A 143 6.17 -10.91 -9.80
N ARG A 144 7.49 -11.16 -9.94
CA ARG A 144 8.24 -10.86 -11.18
C ARG A 144 7.66 -11.54 -12.42
N ASN A 145 7.02 -12.69 -12.25
CA ASN A 145 6.41 -13.46 -13.34
C ASN A 145 4.91 -13.15 -13.55
N ALA A 146 4.33 -12.24 -12.75
CA ALA A 146 2.90 -11.88 -12.83
C ALA A 146 2.61 -10.78 -13.87
N GLY A 147 3.35 -10.78 -14.99
CA GLY A 147 3.07 -9.99 -16.18
C GLY A 147 3.53 -8.54 -16.09
N SER A 148 4.60 -8.20 -16.81
CA SER A 148 4.57 -6.98 -17.61
C SER A 148 3.25 -6.98 -18.38
N CYS A 149 2.50 -5.87 -18.33
CA CYS A 149 1.40 -5.72 -19.27
C CYS A 149 1.98 -5.92 -20.68
N PRO A 150 1.36 -6.75 -21.55
CA PRO A 150 1.83 -6.86 -22.92
C PRO A 150 1.82 -5.46 -23.54
N GLU A 151 2.91 -5.06 -24.18
CA GLU A 151 3.19 -3.70 -24.70
C GLU A 151 2.19 -3.22 -25.78
N ASN A 152 1.14 -3.99 -26.08
CA ASN A 152 0.31 -3.80 -27.26
C ASN A 152 -1.14 -3.67 -26.83
N GLY A 153 -1.66 -2.43 -26.86
CA GLY A 153 -3.05 -2.08 -26.57
C GLY A 153 -4.06 -2.70 -27.53
N SER A 154 -4.35 -3.99 -27.36
CA SER A 154 -5.47 -4.66 -28.03
C SER A 154 -6.66 -4.78 -27.07
N PRO A 155 -7.87 -4.37 -27.46
CA PRO A 155 -9.05 -4.40 -26.61
C PRO A 155 -9.65 -5.80 -26.42
N ASN A 156 -9.12 -6.82 -27.10
CA ASN A 156 -9.60 -8.21 -27.03
C ASN A 156 -8.43 -9.17 -26.80
N GLY A 157 -8.05 -9.35 -25.54
CA GLY A 157 -7.03 -10.31 -25.13
C GLY A 157 -7.28 -10.78 -23.71
N SER A 158 -7.77 -12.01 -23.57
CA SER A 158 -8.00 -12.69 -22.30
C SER A 158 -6.68 -12.92 -21.55
N ALA A 159 -6.28 -11.97 -20.73
CA ALA A 159 -5.24 -12.16 -19.72
C ALA A 159 -5.76 -11.64 -18.38
N ALA A 160 -6.56 -12.48 -17.72
CA ALA A 160 -6.98 -12.28 -16.34
C ALA A 160 -5.75 -12.39 -15.41
N THR A 161 -4.92 -11.35 -15.36
CA THR A 161 -3.90 -11.22 -14.32
C THR A 161 -4.60 -10.75 -13.04
N THR A 162 -4.96 -11.75 -12.23
CA THR A 162 -5.65 -11.55 -10.96
C THR A 162 -4.92 -10.55 -10.06
N PRO A 163 -5.62 -9.79 -9.20
CA PRO A 163 -5.03 -8.81 -8.27
C PRO A 163 -4.20 -9.43 -7.12
N PHE A 164 -3.78 -10.70 -7.28
CA PHE A 164 -3.15 -11.56 -6.29
C PHE A 164 -1.81 -11.04 -5.77
N SER A 165 -1.11 -10.19 -6.54
CA SER A 165 0.24 -9.74 -6.26
C SER A 165 0.33 -8.49 -5.36
N ALA A 166 -0.58 -7.52 -5.51
CA ALA A 166 -0.50 -6.22 -4.83
C ALA A 166 -0.71 -6.32 -3.31
N ALA A 167 -1.44 -7.32 -2.86
CA ALA A 167 -1.83 -7.42 -1.45
C ALA A 167 -0.75 -8.03 -0.52
N LYS A 168 0.45 -8.36 -1.04
CA LYS A 168 1.61 -8.67 -0.18
C LYS A 168 2.33 -7.40 0.29
N SER A 169 2.12 -6.27 -0.39
CA SER A 169 2.72 -4.96 -0.06
C SER A 169 1.99 -4.20 1.07
N LEU A 170 0.81 -4.67 1.49
CA LEU A 170 0.04 -4.13 2.63
C LEU A 170 0.70 -4.39 3.99
N ARG A 171 1.80 -5.16 4.00
CA ARG A 171 2.68 -5.37 5.16
C ARG A 171 3.42 -4.08 5.59
N MET A 172 2.99 -2.90 5.14
CA MET A 172 3.60 -1.59 5.38
C MET A 172 2.64 -0.52 5.87
N LEU A 173 1.36 -0.87 6.09
CA LEU A 173 0.33 0.01 6.69
C LEU A 173 0.55 0.36 8.18
N ARG A 174 1.77 0.17 8.71
CA ARG A 174 2.26 0.72 9.99
C ARG A 174 3.73 0.31 10.20
N ALA A 175 4.63 1.27 9.96
CA ALA A 175 5.75 1.53 10.85
C ALA A 175 5.33 2.72 11.73
#